data_AF-A0A3B9AA32-F1
#
_entry.id   AF-A0A3B9AA32-F1
#
_cell.length_a   1.000
_cell.length_b   1.000
_cell.length_c   1.000
_cell.angle_alpha   90.00
_cell.angle_beta   90.00
_cell.angle_gamma   90.00
#
_symmetry.space_group_name_H-M   'P 1'
#
loop_
_entity.id
_entity.type
_entity.pdbx_description
1 polymer ?
#
loop_
_entity_poly.entity_id
_entity_poly.type
_entity_poly.pdbx_seq_one_letter_code
_entity_poly.pdbx_strand_id
1 'polypeptide(L)'
;VLIQSHHCDHPLLNLLTQKPYSDFAQHLMTERQLNAMPPTANMALIRVEAASARDAEQLLSAARRLCQQKIAPSPALRYIGPFPAPLERRNQRYRYQLAMVARDRSTLHHLLNQTSHWLEADKQARKVRWSIDVDPQDM
;
A
#
# COMPACT_ATOMS: atom_id res chain seq x y z
N VAL A 1 -11.90 31.96 -5.23
CA VAL A 1 -12.01 30.50 -5.44
C VAL A 1 -13.33 30.05 -4.82
N LEU A 2 -14.13 29.25 -5.51
CA LEU A 2 -15.37 28.64 -4.98
C LEU A 2 -15.10 27.14 -4.73
N ILE A 3 -15.48 26.63 -3.56
CA ILE A 3 -15.35 25.21 -3.21
C ILE A 3 -16.76 24.63 -3.10
N GLN A 4 -17.02 23.53 -3.80
CA GLN A 4 -18.29 22.79 -3.76
C GLN A 4 -18.07 21.42 -3.12
N SER A 5 -18.77 21.15 -2.02
CA SER A 5 -18.69 19.88 -1.28
C SER A 5 -20.06 19.54 -0.72
N HIS A 6 -20.37 18.25 -0.58
CA HIS A 6 -21.55 17.80 0.16
C HIS A 6 -21.36 17.92 1.69
N HIS A 7 -20.12 18.12 2.16
CA HIS A 7 -19.76 18.22 3.58
C HIS A 7 -19.05 19.55 3.87
N CYS A 8 -19.77 20.66 3.66
CA CYS A 8 -19.22 22.01 3.89
C CYS A 8 -18.75 22.22 5.34
N ASP A 9 -19.41 21.58 6.30
CA ASP A 9 -19.10 21.74 7.73
C ASP A 9 -17.97 20.81 8.23
N HIS A 10 -17.29 20.09 7.33
CA HIS A 10 -16.26 19.15 7.73
C HIS A 10 -15.10 19.87 8.45
N PRO A 11 -14.67 19.42 9.66
CA PRO A 11 -13.67 20.12 10.47
C PRO A 11 -12.36 20.41 9.74
N LEU A 12 -11.84 19.46 8.96
CA LEU A 12 -10.63 19.66 8.14
C LEU A 12 -10.82 20.71 7.04
N LEU A 13 -12.01 20.82 6.45
CA LEU A 13 -12.30 21.80 5.41
C LEU A 13 -12.39 23.20 6.02
N ASN A 14 -13.01 23.32 7.19
CA ASN A 14 -13.03 24.56 7.96
C ASN A 14 -11.62 24.97 8.39
N LEU A 15 -10.80 24.02 8.87
CA LEU A 15 -9.41 24.28 9.22
C LEU A 15 -8.60 24.80 8.03
N LEU A 16 -8.75 24.17 6.86
CA LEU A 16 -8.05 24.57 5.63
C LEU A 16 -8.48 25.94 5.11
N THR A 17 -9.75 26.31 5.27
CA THR A 17 -10.30 27.58 4.75
C THR A 17 -10.10 28.76 5.71
N GLN A 18 -10.02 28.50 7.02
CA GLN A 18 -9.99 29.55 8.05
C GLN A 18 -8.62 29.76 8.70
N LYS A 19 -7.68 28.81 8.57
CA LYS A 19 -6.35 28.88 9.18
C LYS A 19 -5.24 28.83 8.12
N PRO A 20 -4.01 29.25 8.46
CA PRO A 20 -2.86 29.04 7.59
C PRO A 20 -2.66 27.56 7.29
N TYR A 21 -2.14 27.26 6.10
CA TYR A 21 -1.88 25.89 5.64
C TYR A 21 -1.00 25.08 6.61
N SER A 22 -0.09 25.72 7.35
CA SER A 22 0.75 25.08 8.37
C SER A 22 -0.05 24.34 9.44
N ASP A 23 -1.15 24.93 9.91
CA ASP A 23 -1.97 24.37 10.98
C ASP A 23 -2.71 23.12 10.49
N PHE A 24 -3.22 23.20 9.26
CA PHE A 24 -3.82 22.07 8.56
C PHE A 24 -2.81 20.94 8.33
N ALA A 25 -1.61 21.26 7.85
CA ALA A 25 -0.55 20.28 7.62
C ALA A 25 -0.12 19.59 8.93
N GLN A 26 0.02 20.35 10.02
CA GLN A 26 0.36 19.82 11.34
C GLN A 26 -0.73 18.89 11.89
N HIS A 27 -2.00 19.26 11.68
CA HIS A 27 -3.13 18.42 12.07
C HIS A 27 -3.11 17.09 11.31
N LEU A 28 -2.99 17.11 9.98
CA LEU A 28 -2.89 15.89 9.17
C LEU A 28 -1.65 15.06 9.51
N MET A 29 -0.53 15.69 9.85
CA MET A 29 0.67 14.96 10.26
C MET A 29 0.44 14.20 11.57
N THR A 30 -0.25 14.82 12.53
CA THR A 30 -0.63 14.17 13.79
C THR A 30 -1.54 12.95 13.53
N GLU A 31 -2.55 13.08 12.67
CA GLU A 31 -3.42 11.96 12.32
C GLU A 31 -2.65 10.82 11.65
N ARG A 32 -1.71 11.14 10.75
CA ARG A 32 -0.85 10.14 10.10
C ARG A 32 0.05 9.41 11.08
N GLN A 33 0.62 10.12 12.06
CA GLN A 33 1.43 9.52 13.13
C GLN A 33 0.62 8.49 13.92
N LEU A 34 -0.61 8.85 14.32
CA LEU A 34 -1.49 7.96 15.09
C LEU A 34 -1.88 6.69 14.30
N ASN A 35 -2.00 6.81 12.98
CA ASN A 35 -2.38 5.70 12.09
C ASN A 35 -1.18 4.94 11.51
N ALA A 36 0.06 5.29 11.89
CA ALA A 36 1.28 4.75 11.30
C ALA A 36 1.28 4.81 9.77
N MET A 37 0.87 5.95 9.23
CA MET A 37 0.84 6.22 7.78
C MET A 37 2.10 6.99 7.34
N PRO A 38 2.52 6.86 6.07
CA PRO A 38 3.58 7.70 5.50
C PRO A 38 3.29 9.19 5.76
N PRO A 39 4.30 9.99 6.13
CA PRO A 39 5.75 9.71 6.12
C PRO A 39 6.30 9.05 7.40
N THR A 40 5.46 8.74 8.38
CA THR A 40 5.89 8.26 9.71
C THR A 40 6.17 6.77 9.77
N ALA A 41 5.73 6.05 8.72
CA ALA A 41 6.05 4.67 8.45
C ALA A 41 6.46 4.54 6.98
N ASN A 42 7.20 3.47 6.68
CA ASN A 42 7.61 3.11 5.33
C ASN A 42 6.56 2.17 4.73
N MET A 43 6.26 2.32 3.45
CA MET A 43 5.28 1.49 2.78
C MET A 43 5.85 0.95 1.47
N ALA A 44 5.49 -0.27 1.13
CA ALA A 44 5.70 -0.82 -0.21
C ALA A 44 4.48 -1.59 -0.68
N LEU A 45 4.26 -1.59 -1.99
CA LEU A 45 3.19 -2.34 -2.66
C LEU A 45 3.81 -3.37 -3.57
N ILE A 46 3.34 -4.62 -3.44
CA ILE A 46 3.55 -5.65 -4.46
C ILE A 46 2.28 -5.66 -5.29
N ARG A 47 2.39 -5.28 -6.57
CA ARG A 47 1.28 -5.23 -7.51
C ARG A 47 1.39 -6.42 -8.47
N VAL A 48 0.26 -7.04 -8.77
CA VAL A 48 0.16 -8.15 -9.72
C VAL A 48 -0.96 -7.87 -10.72
N GLU A 49 -0.65 -8.00 -12.00
CA GLU A 49 -1.60 -8.01 -13.10
C GLU A 49 -1.66 -9.41 -13.72
N ALA A 50 -2.84 -10.04 -13.70
CA ALA A 50 -3.05 -11.39 -14.25
C ALA A 50 -4.25 -11.44 -15.19
N ALA A 51 -4.35 -12.49 -16.00
CA ALA A 51 -5.53 -12.74 -16.84
C ALA A 51 -6.76 -13.13 -16.02
N SER A 52 -6.56 -13.69 -14.82
CA SER A 52 -7.59 -14.09 -13.87
C SER A 52 -7.32 -13.45 -12.50
N ALA A 53 -8.37 -12.93 -11.85
CA ALA A 53 -8.31 -12.42 -10.48
C ALA A 53 -7.72 -13.45 -9.51
N ARG A 54 -8.12 -14.72 -9.68
CA ARG A 54 -7.67 -15.84 -8.85
C ARG A 54 -6.17 -16.04 -8.90
N ASP A 55 -5.55 -15.92 -10.08
CA ASP A 55 -4.11 -16.11 -10.23
C ASP A 55 -3.33 -14.99 -9.53
N ALA A 56 -3.82 -13.75 -9.63
CA ALA A 56 -3.23 -12.61 -8.95
C ALA A 56 -3.32 -12.74 -7.42
N GLU A 57 -4.52 -13.07 -6.92
CA GLU A 57 -4.76 -13.25 -5.48
C GLU A 57 -3.95 -14.43 -4.90
N GLN A 58 -3.84 -15.54 -5.63
CA GLN A 58 -3.05 -16.70 -5.21
C GLN A 58 -1.57 -16.38 -5.09
N LEU A 59 -0.99 -15.69 -6.08
CA LEU A 59 0.42 -15.30 -6.05
C LEU A 59 0.69 -14.35 -4.88
N LEU A 60 -0.15 -13.33 -4.69
CA LEU A 60 0.01 -12.38 -3.59
C LEU A 60 -0.21 -13.03 -2.21
N SER A 61 -1.13 -13.99 -2.11
CA SER A 61 -1.32 -14.77 -0.89
C SER A 61 -0.09 -15.63 -0.58
N ALA A 62 0.53 -16.22 -1.60
CA ALA A 62 1.78 -16.94 -1.44
C ALA A 62 2.94 -16.02 -0.99
N ALA A 63 3.09 -14.85 -1.63
CA ALA A 63 4.06 -13.84 -1.23
C ALA A 63 3.85 -13.38 0.23
N ARG A 64 2.60 -13.10 0.63
CA ARG A 64 2.25 -12.74 2.01
C ARG A 64 2.68 -13.83 3.00
N ARG A 65 2.36 -15.09 2.72
CA ARG A 65 2.74 -16.21 3.60
C ARG A 65 4.25 -16.34 3.75
N LEU A 66 5.00 -16.20 2.65
CA LEU A 66 6.46 -16.22 2.68
C LEU A 66 7.01 -15.12 3.59
N CYS A 67 6.52 -13.89 3.46
CA CYS A 67 6.96 -12.80 4.33
C CYS A 67 6.60 -13.06 5.80
N GLN A 68 5.38 -13.53 6.07
CA GLN A 68 4.91 -13.83 7.42
C GLN A 68 5.69 -14.96 8.11
N GLN A 69 6.18 -15.94 7.34
CA GLN A 69 7.05 -17.00 7.86
C GLN A 69 8.43 -16.47 8.27
N LYS A 70 8.91 -15.41 7.62
CA LYS A 70 10.19 -14.77 7.94
C LYS A 70 10.05 -13.80 9.11
N ILE A 71 9.05 -12.93 9.05
CA ILE A 71 8.76 -11.96 10.09
C ILE A 71 7.25 -11.91 10.30
N ALA A 72 6.83 -12.37 11.48
CA ALA A 72 5.44 -12.39 11.88
C ALA A 72 4.85 -10.96 11.89
N PRO A 73 3.55 -10.81 11.58
CA PRO A 73 2.88 -9.52 11.66
C PRO A 73 2.96 -8.94 13.07
N SER A 74 3.19 -7.64 13.17
CA SER A 74 3.26 -6.92 14.45
C SER A 74 2.74 -5.48 14.27
N PRO A 75 2.54 -4.71 15.35
CA PRO A 75 2.22 -3.29 15.23
C PRO A 75 3.27 -2.48 14.44
N ALA A 76 4.53 -2.94 14.41
CA ALA A 76 5.62 -2.32 13.67
C ALA A 76 5.74 -2.81 12.21
N LEU A 77 5.06 -3.90 11.85
CA LEU A 77 5.07 -4.48 10.51
C LEU A 77 3.71 -5.11 10.16
N ARG A 78 2.99 -4.48 9.24
CA ARG A 78 1.64 -4.87 8.83
C ARG A 78 1.64 -5.33 7.37
N TYR A 79 0.89 -6.39 7.10
CA TYR A 79 0.58 -6.88 5.77
C TYR A 79 -0.90 -6.65 5.50
N ILE A 80 -1.23 -5.84 4.50
CA ILE A 80 -2.60 -5.44 4.17
C ILE A 80 -2.92 -6.02 2.78
N GLY A 81 -3.98 -6.81 2.69
CA GLY A 81 -4.36 -7.52 1.47
C GLY A 81 -3.97 -8.99 1.44
N PRO A 82 -4.05 -9.65 0.27
CA PRO A 82 -4.28 -9.07 -1.05
C PRO A 82 -5.66 -8.40 -1.20
N PHE A 83 -5.73 -7.31 -1.97
CA PHE A 83 -6.97 -6.64 -2.35
C PHE A 83 -6.91 -6.15 -3.81
N PRO A 84 -8.05 -5.97 -4.49
CA PRO A 84 -8.07 -5.40 -5.83
C PRO A 84 -7.54 -3.95 -5.82
N ALA A 85 -6.82 -3.57 -6.87
CA ALA A 85 -6.43 -2.16 -7.06
C ALA A 85 -7.68 -1.29 -7.34
N PRO A 86 -7.63 0.05 -7.10
CA PRO A 86 -8.78 0.94 -7.31
C PRO A 86 -9.43 0.80 -8.69
N LEU A 87 -8.62 0.52 -9.72
CA LEU A 87 -9.09 0.07 -11.02
C LEU A 87 -8.79 -1.43 -11.19
N GLU A 88 -9.74 -2.25 -10.76
CA GLU A 88 -9.60 -3.71 -10.67
C GLU A 88 -9.32 -4.36 -12.03
N ARG A 89 -10.01 -3.90 -13.10
CA ARG A 89 -9.88 -4.49 -14.44
C ARG A 89 -9.49 -3.43 -15.46
N ARG A 90 -8.34 -3.62 -16.11
CA ARG A 90 -7.88 -2.77 -17.23
C ARG A 90 -7.25 -3.63 -18.31
N ASN A 91 -7.62 -3.38 -19.57
CA ASN A 91 -7.11 -4.12 -20.73
C ASN A 91 -7.23 -5.65 -20.56
N GLN A 92 -8.39 -6.11 -20.09
CA GLN A 92 -8.69 -7.53 -19.82
C GLN A 92 -7.79 -8.21 -18.76
N ARG A 93 -6.99 -7.46 -18.01
CA ARG A 93 -6.20 -7.97 -16.88
C ARG A 93 -6.79 -7.49 -15.55
N TYR A 94 -6.71 -8.36 -14.55
CA TYR A 94 -7.09 -8.11 -13.17
C TYR A 94 -5.88 -7.63 -12.38
N ARG A 95 -6.06 -6.56 -11.61
CA ARG A 95 -5.02 -5.89 -10.83
C ARG A 95 -5.29 -6.07 -9.35
N TYR A 96 -4.34 -6.71 -8.68
CA TYR A 96 -4.36 -6.89 -7.23
C TYR A 96 -3.07 -6.37 -6.63
N GLN A 97 -3.15 -6.03 -5.34
CA GLN A 97 -2.00 -5.54 -4.61
C GLN A 97 -1.96 -6.06 -3.18
N LEU A 98 -0.73 -6.20 -2.67
CA LEU A 98 -0.41 -6.49 -1.28
C LEU A 98 0.43 -5.32 -0.77
N ALA A 99 -0.06 -4.64 0.28
CA ALA A 99 0.67 -3.58 0.92
C ALA A 99 1.42 -4.08 2.16
N MET A 100 2.64 -3.60 2.32
CA MET A 100 3.47 -3.82 3.49
C MET A 100 3.80 -2.47 4.10
N VAL A 101 3.51 -2.31 5.39
CA VAL A 101 3.76 -1.09 6.14
C VAL A 101 4.68 -1.44 7.30
N ALA A 102 5.83 -0.79 7.37
CA ALA A 102 6.83 -1.04 8.40
C ALA A 102 7.30 0.26 9.03
N ARG A 103 7.45 0.26 10.36
CA ARG A 103 8.05 1.39 11.07
C ARG A 103 9.53 1.57 10.71
N ASP A 104 10.23 0.45 10.51
CA ASP A 104 11.64 0.43 10.15
C ASP A 104 11.83 0.14 8.65
N ARG A 105 12.64 0.97 8.00
CA ARG A 105 12.95 0.87 6.56
C ARG A 105 13.79 -0.37 6.27
N SER A 106 14.73 -0.71 7.15
CA SER A 106 15.65 -1.84 6.91
C SER A 106 14.89 -3.18 6.87
N THR A 107 13.93 -3.35 7.78
CA THR A 107 13.04 -4.51 7.86
C THR A 107 12.20 -4.67 6.58
N LEU A 108 11.63 -3.57 6.08
CA LEU A 108 10.85 -3.57 4.84
C LEU A 108 11.72 -3.96 3.64
N HIS A 109 12.89 -3.32 3.48
CA HIS A 109 13.82 -3.61 2.37
C HIS A 109 14.33 -5.06 2.42
N HIS A 110 14.60 -5.59 3.62
CA HIS A 110 15.02 -6.98 3.78
C HIS A 110 13.94 -7.96 3.28
N LEU A 111 12.68 -7.74 3.67
CA LEU A 111 11.55 -8.53 3.18
C LEU A 111 11.37 -8.40 1.68
N LEU A 112 11.38 -7.17 1.15
CA LEU A 112 11.22 -6.90 -0.28
C LEU A 112 12.29 -7.60 -1.12
N ASN A 113 13.55 -7.56 -0.69
CA ASN A 113 14.64 -8.25 -1.38
C ASN A 113 14.39 -9.77 -1.40
N GLN A 114 13.98 -10.38 -0.29
CA GLN A 114 13.68 -11.81 -0.29
C GLN A 114 12.47 -12.14 -1.17
N THR A 115 11.43 -11.32 -1.12
CA THR A 115 10.22 -11.52 -1.93
C THR A 115 10.51 -11.35 -3.42
N SER A 116 11.36 -10.39 -3.83
CA SER A 116 11.74 -10.20 -5.23
C SER A 116 12.48 -11.41 -5.79
N HIS A 117 13.47 -11.93 -5.07
CA HIS A 117 14.20 -13.13 -5.48
C HIS A 117 13.28 -14.34 -5.60
N TRP A 118 12.32 -14.49 -4.67
CA TRP A 118 11.32 -15.55 -4.75
C TRP A 118 10.38 -15.38 -5.96
N LEU A 119 9.91 -14.16 -6.24
CA LEU A 119 9.06 -13.85 -7.40
C LEU A 119 9.79 -14.07 -8.74
N GLU A 120 11.09 -13.84 -8.81
CA GLU A 120 11.89 -14.13 -10.01
C GLU A 120 12.05 -15.64 -10.25
N ALA A 121 12.20 -16.42 -9.17
CA ALA A 121 12.35 -17.87 -9.22
C ALA A 121 11.02 -18.61 -9.46
N ASP A 122 9.90 -18.06 -8.98
CA ASP A 122 8.61 -18.74 -8.98
C ASP A 122 8.00 -18.89 -10.39
N LYS A 123 7.47 -20.08 -10.69
CA LYS A 123 6.91 -20.38 -12.01
C LYS A 123 5.55 -19.71 -12.25
N GLN A 124 4.77 -19.44 -11.20
CA GLN A 124 3.48 -18.77 -11.32
C GLN A 124 3.68 -17.27 -11.54
N ALA A 125 4.67 -16.68 -10.88
CA ALA A 125 5.08 -15.30 -11.08
C ALA A 125 5.46 -14.99 -12.55
N ARG A 126 6.00 -15.96 -13.30
CA ARG A 126 6.29 -15.82 -14.74
C ARG A 126 5.06 -15.71 -15.64
N LYS A 127 3.89 -16.18 -15.18
CA LYS A 127 2.63 -16.14 -15.95
C LYS A 127 1.86 -14.82 -15.78
N VAL A 128 2.25 -14.03 -14.80
CA VAL A 128 1.63 -12.75 -14.47
C VAL A 128 2.65 -11.64 -14.60
N ARG A 129 2.19 -10.40 -14.64
CA ARG A 129 3.08 -9.23 -14.52
C ARG A 129 3.07 -8.80 -13.07
N TRP A 130 4.24 -8.63 -12.47
CA TRP A 130 4.34 -8.13 -11.11
C TRP A 130 5.31 -6.95 -11.05
N SER A 131 5.14 -6.11 -10.04
CA SER A 131 6.03 -5.00 -9.74
C SER A 131 6.04 -4.71 -8.25
N ILE A 132 7.17 -4.21 -7.75
CA ILE A 132 7.32 -3.74 -6.38
C ILE A 132 7.49 -2.23 -6.43
N ASP A 133 6.65 -1.53 -5.70
CA ASP A 133 6.62 -0.07 -5.59
C ASP A 133 6.99 0.31 -4.16
N VAL A 134 8.11 1.01 -3.97
CA VAL A 134 8.64 1.41 -2.66
C VAL A 134 8.32 2.88 -2.45
N ASP A 135 7.75 3.20 -1.29
CA ASP A 135 7.24 4.54 -0.96
C ASP A 135 6.22 5.03 -2.00
N PRO A 136 5.12 4.28 -2.24
CA PRO A 136 4.12 4.61 -3.25
C PRO A 136 3.46 5.95 -2.95
N GLN A 137 3.27 6.79 -3.98
CA GLN A 137 2.53 8.05 -3.85
C GLN A 137 1.01 7.84 -3.95
N ASP A 138 0.58 6.82 -4.71
CA ASP A 138 -0.83 6.48 -4.94
C ASP A 138 -1.13 5.01 -4.57
N MET A 139 -2.25 4.80 -3.86
CA MET A 139 -2.79 3.46 -3.50
C MET A 139 -3.94 3.05 -4.40
#